data_AF-A0A7V8ATJ4-F1
#
_entry.id   AF-A0A7V8ATJ4-F1
#
_cell.length_a   1.000
_cell.length_b   1.000
_cell.length_c   1.000
_cell.angle_alpha   90.00
_cell.angle_beta   90.00
_cell.angle_gamma   90.00
#
_symmetry.space_group_name_H-M   'P 1'
#
loop_
_entity.id
_entity.type
_entity.pdbx_description
1 polymer ?
#
loop_
_entity_poly.entity_id
_entity_poly.type
_entity_poly.pdbx_seq_one_letter_code
_entity_poly.pdbx_strand_id
1 'polypeptide(L)'
;MFDIAATVITLAAVLVLYRAIKGPRVYDRALAVNIIGTKTVVLLALIGFAYGRPHFLDIALVYALMNYISTLAFLKYREMGRLD
;
A
#
# COMPACT_ATOMS: atom_id res chain seq x y z
N MET A 1 -2.04 14.36 -17.60
CA MET A 1 -0.90 13.42 -17.50
C MET A 1 -0.97 12.61 -16.19
N PHE A 2 -1.21 13.26 -15.05
CA PHE A 2 -1.44 12.59 -13.77
C PHE A 2 -2.66 11.65 -13.75
N ASP A 3 -3.71 11.95 -14.50
CA ASP A 3 -4.93 11.12 -14.56
C ASP A 3 -4.69 9.74 -15.18
N ILE A 4 -3.81 9.66 -16.18
CA ILE A 4 -3.43 8.39 -16.81
C ILE A 4 -2.65 7.55 -15.79
N ALA A 5 -1.69 8.16 -15.09
CA ALA A 5 -0.94 7.48 -14.04
C ALA A 5 -1.86 6.99 -12.91
N ALA A 6 -2.80 7.83 -12.44
CA ALA A 6 -3.76 7.48 -11.41
C ALA A 6 -4.69 6.32 -11.85
N THR A 7 -5.13 6.32 -13.11
CA THR A 7 -5.97 5.25 -13.67
C THR A 7 -5.22 3.93 -13.74
N VAL A 8 -3.98 3.94 -14.25
CA VAL A 8 -3.13 2.74 -14.33
C VAL A 8 -2.81 2.19 -12.94
N ILE A 9 -2.51 3.05 -11.97
CA ILE A 9 -2.23 2.63 -10.58
C ILE A 9 -3.49 2.04 -9.94
N THR A 10 -4.65 2.64 -10.17
CA THR A 10 -5.94 2.13 -9.67
C THR A 10 -6.25 0.75 -10.25
N LEU A 11 -6.09 0.57 -11.57
CA LEU A 11 -6.25 -0.74 -12.21
C LEU A 11 -5.28 -1.77 -11.62
N ALA A 12 -4.02 -1.39 -11.43
CA ALA A 12 -3.05 -2.26 -10.80
C ALA A 12 -3.41 -2.57 -9.33
N ALA A 13 -4.06 -1.66 -8.60
CA ALA A 13 -4.54 -1.89 -7.25
C ALA A 13 -5.68 -2.94 -7.23
N VAL A 14 -6.59 -2.89 -8.19
CA VAL A 14 -7.66 -3.88 -8.36
C VAL A 14 -7.09 -5.28 -8.60
N LEU A 15 -6.06 -5.42 -9.45
CA LEU A 15 -5.39 -6.70 -9.69
C LEU A 15 -4.72 -7.25 -8.42
N VAL A 16 -4.13 -6.38 -7.60
CA VAL A 16 -3.50 -6.79 -6.34
C VAL A 16 -4.55 -7.15 -5.29
N LEU A 17 -5.68 -6.44 -5.23
CA LEU A 17 -6.85 -6.81 -4.41
C LEU A 17 -7.35 -8.21 -4.74
N TYR A 18 -7.46 -8.54 -6.03
CA TYR A 18 -7.81 -9.89 -6.47
C TYR A 18 -6.80 -10.94 -5.95
N ARG A 19 -5.50 -10.65 -6.02
CA ARG A 19 -4.44 -11.54 -5.51
C ARG A 19 -4.44 -11.64 -3.97
N ALA A 20 -4.82 -10.57 -3.25
CA ALA A 20 -4.94 -10.59 -1.80
C ALA A 20 -6.04 -11.56 -1.33
N ILE A 21 -7.15 -11.64 -2.07
CA ILE A 21 -8.28 -12.53 -1.74
C ILE A 21 -8.00 -13.97 -2.19
N LYS A 22 -7.57 -14.16 -3.45
CA LYS A 22 -7.35 -15.50 -4.02
C LYS A 22 -5.93 -16.05 -3.85
N GLY A 23 -5.07 -15.38 -3.09
CA GLY A 23 -3.70 -15.84 -2.84
C GLY A 23 -3.69 -17.24 -2.22
N PRO A 24 -2.96 -18.21 -2.79
CA PRO A 24 -2.94 -19.60 -2.31
C PRO A 24 -2.14 -19.75 -1.00
N ARG A 25 -1.09 -18.94 -0.82
CA ARG A 25 -0.27 -18.94 0.40
C ARG A 25 -0.57 -17.71 1.27
N VAL A 26 -0.45 -17.87 2.59
CA VAL A 26 -0.58 -16.76 3.55
C VAL A 26 0.41 -15.63 3.23
N TYR A 27 1.64 -15.99 2.80
CA TYR A 27 2.64 -15.01 2.36
C TYR A 27 2.22 -14.24 1.10
N ASP A 28 1.55 -14.87 0.14
CA ASP A 28 1.06 -14.16 -1.06
C ASP A 28 0.02 -13.09 -0.68
N ARG A 29 -0.84 -13.40 0.29
CA ARG A 29 -1.85 -12.46 0.79
C ARG A 29 -1.21 -11.31 1.56
N ALA A 30 -0.25 -11.60 2.44
CA ALA A 30 0.48 -10.57 3.18
C ALA A 30 1.30 -9.65 2.26
N LEU A 31 1.98 -10.22 1.26
CA LEU A 31 2.68 -9.45 0.23
C LEU A 31 1.71 -8.58 -0.56
N ALA A 32 0.54 -9.11 -0.94
CA ALA A 32 -0.47 -8.35 -1.65
C ALA A 32 -0.98 -7.15 -0.82
N VAL A 33 -1.19 -7.33 0.49
CA VAL A 33 -1.57 -6.23 1.39
C VAL A 33 -0.50 -5.13 1.42
N ASN A 34 0.78 -5.50 1.52
CA ASN A 34 1.88 -4.53 1.46
C ASN A 34 1.89 -3.74 0.14
N ILE A 35 1.70 -4.43 -0.99
CA ILE A 35 1.67 -3.81 -2.32
C ILE A 35 0.47 -2.85 -2.46
N ILE A 36 -0.69 -3.17 -1.87
CA ILE A 36 -1.85 -2.26 -1.83
C ILE A 36 -1.47 -0.98 -1.10
N GLY A 37 -0.85 -1.08 0.07
CA GLY A 37 -0.42 0.08 0.84
C GLY A 37 0.51 1.01 0.05
N THR A 38 1.48 0.46 -0.68
CA THR A 38 2.39 1.24 -1.53
C THR A 38 1.65 1.94 -2.68
N LYS A 39 0.63 1.32 -3.29
CA LYS A 39 -0.19 1.96 -4.33
C LYS A 39 -1.00 3.13 -3.77
N THR A 40 -1.53 3.00 -2.56
CA THR A 40 -2.24 4.07 -1.87
C THR A 40 -1.32 5.27 -1.63
N VAL A 41 -0.08 5.06 -1.19
CA VAL A 41 0.92 6.13 -1.00
C VAL A 41 1.14 6.91 -2.30
N VAL A 42 1.34 6.20 -3.41
CA VAL A 42 1.57 6.85 -4.72
C VAL A 42 0.32 7.61 -5.18
N LEU A 43 -0.88 7.08 -4.97
CA LEU A 43 -2.12 7.79 -5.29
C LEU A 43 -2.29 9.07 -4.46
N LEU A 44 -1.99 9.02 -3.15
CA LEU A 44 -2.02 10.21 -2.29
C LEU A 44 -1.02 11.28 -2.76
N ALA A 45 0.20 10.87 -3.11
CA ALA A 45 1.21 11.77 -3.66
C ALA A 45 0.76 12.40 -4.99
N LEU A 46 0.22 11.59 -5.90
CA LEU A 46 -0.32 12.05 -7.19
C LEU A 46 -1.46 13.05 -7.01
N ILE A 47 -2.39 12.79 -6.09
CA ILE A 47 -3.49 13.70 -5.75
C ILE A 47 -2.93 15.02 -5.20
N GLY A 48 -1.95 14.96 -4.29
CA GLY A 48 -1.31 16.15 -3.73
C GLY A 48 -0.69 17.05 -4.79
N PHE A 49 0.02 16.47 -5.74
CA PHE A 49 0.59 17.19 -6.87
C PHE A 49 -0.47 17.69 -7.86
N ALA A 50 -1.47 16.87 -8.19
CA ALA A 50 -2.50 17.22 -9.17
C ALA A 50 -3.40 18.38 -8.72
N TYR A 51 -3.75 18.43 -7.43
CA TYR A 51 -4.61 19.48 -6.87
C TYR A 51 -3.83 20.64 -6.24
N GLY A 52 -2.49 20.64 -6.31
CA GLY A 52 -1.65 21.69 -5.72
C GLY A 52 -1.77 21.80 -4.20
N ARG A 53 -2.15 20.73 -3.50
CA ARG A 53 -2.36 20.70 -2.05
C ARG A 53 -1.26 19.85 -1.39
N PRO A 54 -0.19 20.47 -0.87
CA PRO A 54 0.96 19.74 -0.35
C PRO A 54 0.64 18.87 0.88
N HIS A 55 -0.42 19.19 1.63
CA HIS A 55 -0.88 18.40 2.78
C HIS A 55 -1.13 16.91 2.48
N PHE A 56 -1.42 16.54 1.24
CA PHE A 56 -1.56 15.13 0.85
C PHE A 56 -0.22 14.37 0.86
N LEU A 57 0.93 15.05 0.68
CA LEU A 57 2.25 14.44 0.84
C LEU A 57 2.50 14.06 2.29
N ASP A 58 2.09 14.88 3.25
CA ASP A 58 2.22 14.56 4.67
C ASP A 58 1.42 13.29 5.02
N ILE A 59 0.18 13.20 4.51
CA ILE A 59 -0.65 12.00 4.66
C ILE A 59 0.01 10.79 3.98
N ALA A 60 0.57 10.96 2.77
CA ALA A 60 1.25 9.89 2.05
C ALA A 60 2.48 9.36 2.81
N LEU A 61 3.28 10.25 3.41
CA LEU A 61 4.44 9.88 4.21
C LEU A 61 4.06 9.12 5.46
N VAL A 62 3.06 9.60 6.21
CA VAL A 62 2.55 8.89 7.40
C VAL A 62 2.00 7.52 7.00
N TYR A 63 1.23 7.45 5.91
CA TYR A 63 0.68 6.18 5.42
C TYR A 63 1.77 5.20 4.97
N ALA A 64 2.86 5.69 4.37
CA ALA A 64 4.01 4.87 3.99
C ALA A 64 4.69 4.24 5.21
N LEU A 65 4.90 5.03 6.26
CA LEU A 65 5.46 4.55 7.52
C LEU A 65 4.54 3.51 8.19
N MET A 66 3.23 3.78 8.24
CA MET A 66 2.25 2.84 8.78
C MET A 66 2.23 1.51 8.01
N ASN A 67 2.27 1.54 6.68
CA ASN A 67 2.31 0.33 5.85
C ASN A 67 3.58 -0.49 6.11
N TYR A 68 4.72 0.18 6.26
CA TYR A 68 5.99 -0.47 6.58
C TYR A 68 5.97 -1.13 7.96
N ILE A 69 5.52 -0.41 8.99
CA ILE A 69 5.39 -0.93 10.36
C ILE A 69 4.44 -2.12 10.40
N SER A 70 3.30 -2.05 9.69
CA SER A 70 2.34 -3.16 9.61
C SER A 70 2.96 -4.43 9.03
N THR A 71 3.83 -4.27 8.03
CA THR A 71 4.53 -5.39 7.39
C THR A 71 5.59 -5.98 8.32
N LEU A 72 6.36 -5.14 9.01
CA LEU A 72 7.32 -5.60 10.02
C LEU A 72 6.65 -6.32 11.18
N ALA A 73 5.52 -5.80 11.69
CA ALA A 73 4.76 -6.43 12.75
C ALA A 73 4.25 -7.81 12.33
N PHE A 74 3.75 -7.94 11.09
CA PHE A 74 3.34 -9.22 10.54
C PHE A 74 4.50 -10.22 10.45
N LEU A 75 5.67 -9.79 9.96
CA LEU A 75 6.86 -10.63 9.86
C LEU A 75 7.36 -11.05 11.25
N LYS A 76 7.47 -10.12 12.19
CA LYS A 76 7.87 -10.38 13.58
C LYS A 76 6.93 -11.40 14.23
N TYR A 77 5.63 -11.22 14.08
CA TYR A 77 4.63 -12.15 14.61
C TYR A 77 4.75 -13.55 13.99
N ARG A 78 5.06 -13.64 12.70
CA ARG A 78 5.23 -14.92 12.01
C ARG A 78 6.52 -15.64 12.40
N GLU A 79 7.61 -14.91 12.65
CA GLU A 79 8.91 -15.46 12.99
C GLU A 79 9.00 -15.84 14.48
N MET A 80 8.55 -14.95 15.37
CA MET A 80 8.68 -15.12 16.82
C MET A 80 7.41 -15.68 17.50
N GLY A 81 6.27 -15.69 16.80
CA GLY A 81 4.97 -16.07 17.37
C GLY A 81 4.40 -15.05 18.37
N ARG A 82 5.05 -13.91 18.56
CA ARG A 82 4.76 -12.92 19.62
C ARG A 82 5.19 -11.51 19.19
N LEU A 83 4.53 -10.47 19.70
CA LEU A 83 4.74 -9.07 19.30
C LEU A 83 5.53 -8.23 20.34
N ASP A 84 5.67 -8.75 21.55
CA ASP A 84 6.46 -8.23 22.68
C ASP A 84 7.97 -8.16 22.39
#